data_AF-M5BUI1-F1
#
_entry.id   AF-M5BUI1-F1
#
_cell.length_a   1.000
_cell.length_b   1.000
_cell.length_c   1.000
_cell.angle_alpha   90.00
_cell.angle_beta   90.00
_cell.angle_gamma   90.00
#
_symmetry.space_group_name_H-M   'P 1'
#
loop_
_entity.id
_entity.type
_entity.pdbx_description
1 polymer ?
#
loop_
_entity_poly.entity_id
_entity_poly.type
_entity_poly.pdbx_seq_one_letter_code
_entity_poly.pdbx_strand_id
1 'polypeptide(L)'
;MGVRLPTILGKAIDDVWRTVNENAEEDRITDLIDCIERMDVLMTDLSQNNKLRFILDDGEGDIPLWNKEIAKYFQGKDFMTAPWLFAEAYKYRRLHECFSISKYWKDYDVFFRQKCDTFSRSSQAVFELSTRFATPFSIPDASKEAETVRLMFRELTQVCLWGNSTDLSLLINMTEEDIKKLQSTGGDHLAATEKNILGNDLDKLCDTVTQLKGGRIDFVLDNAGFELYCDCVYADFLIQSGLASQVRFHGKRFAWFVSDVTRKDWDWLLNSCVYGNLFPTASEEENASLKEMGKRWKQYEKEGKWVYEQHAFWCTVRLHVLGPPL
;
A
#
# COMPACT_ATOMS: atom_id res chain seq x y z
N MET A 1 -8.78 -2.16 -21.48
CA MET A 1 -9.32 -3.19 -20.57
C MET A 1 -9.12 -4.61 -21.10
N GLY A 2 -9.46 -4.91 -22.36
CA GLY A 2 -9.43 -6.28 -22.94
C GLY A 2 -8.09 -7.04 -23.05
N VAL A 3 -6.98 -6.54 -22.48
CA VAL A 3 -5.70 -7.27 -22.43
C VAL A 3 -5.17 -7.32 -21.01
N ARG A 4 -5.04 -6.15 -20.35
CA ARG A 4 -4.51 -6.04 -18.98
C ARG A 4 -5.34 -6.81 -17.94
N LEU A 5 -6.68 -6.74 -17.99
CA LEU A 5 -7.53 -7.37 -16.98
C LEU A 5 -7.47 -8.91 -17.05
N PRO A 6 -7.59 -9.55 -18.24
CA PRO A 6 -7.34 -10.99 -18.39
C PRO A 6 -5.93 -11.40 -17.96
N THR A 7 -4.88 -10.65 -18.32
CA THR A 7 -3.51 -10.99 -17.91
C THR A 7 -3.33 -10.99 -16.40
N ILE A 8 -3.91 -10.02 -15.68
CA ILE A 8 -3.86 -9.98 -14.21
C ILE A 8 -4.56 -11.22 -13.63
N LEU A 9 -5.75 -11.57 -14.14
CA LEU A 9 -6.49 -12.71 -13.64
C LEU A 9 -5.79 -14.05 -13.94
N GLY A 10 -5.13 -14.17 -15.10
CA GLY A 10 -4.34 -15.36 -15.45
C GLY A 10 -3.20 -15.58 -14.45
N LYS A 11 -2.43 -14.53 -14.13
CA LYS A 11 -1.40 -14.60 -13.09
C LYS A 11 -1.96 -14.94 -11.70
N ALA A 12 -3.14 -14.43 -11.37
CA ALA A 12 -3.81 -14.78 -10.12
C ALA A 12 -4.21 -16.27 -10.09
N ILE A 13 -4.71 -16.82 -11.20
CA ILE A 13 -5.02 -18.25 -11.31
C ILE A 13 -3.75 -19.09 -11.14
N ASP A 14 -2.64 -18.69 -11.77
CA ASP A 14 -1.35 -19.36 -11.60
C ASP A 14 -0.89 -19.38 -10.13
N ASP A 15 -1.08 -18.28 -9.39
CA ASP A 15 -0.78 -18.20 -7.96
C ASP A 15 -1.67 -19.14 -7.11
N VAL A 16 -2.95 -19.28 -7.46
CA VAL A 16 -3.85 -20.22 -6.78
C VAL A 16 -3.44 -21.67 -7.06
N TRP A 17 -3.07 -22.01 -8.29
CA TRP A 17 -2.54 -23.34 -8.63
C TRP A 17 -1.27 -23.66 -7.86
N ARG A 18 -0.40 -22.67 -7.65
CA ARG A 18 0.77 -22.85 -6.77
C ARG A 18 0.32 -23.21 -5.35
N THR A 19 -0.66 -22.52 -4.79
CA THR A 19 -1.21 -22.86 -3.46
C THR A 19 -1.81 -24.25 -3.42
N VAL A 20 -2.56 -24.67 -4.45
CA VAL A 20 -3.08 -26.03 -4.54
C VAL A 20 -1.96 -27.07 -4.40
N ASN A 21 -0.85 -26.88 -5.12
CA ASN A 21 0.29 -27.80 -5.08
C ASN A 21 1.11 -27.76 -3.78
N GLU A 22 0.95 -26.70 -2.98
CA GLU A 22 1.60 -26.53 -1.66
C GLU A 22 0.72 -27.08 -0.50
N ASN A 23 -0.54 -27.43 -0.75
CA ASN A 23 -1.45 -27.97 0.27
C ASN A 23 -1.44 -29.50 0.31
N ALA A 24 -1.65 -30.05 1.51
CA ALA A 24 -1.75 -31.50 1.74
C ALA A 24 -3.16 -31.96 2.16
N GLU A 25 -4.03 -31.03 2.58
CA GLU A 25 -5.40 -31.33 3.02
C GLU A 25 -6.36 -31.36 1.83
N GLU A 26 -6.95 -32.53 1.53
CA GLU A 26 -7.86 -32.72 0.39
C GLU A 26 -9.06 -31.75 0.38
N ASP A 27 -9.69 -31.55 1.53
CA ASP A 27 -10.83 -30.61 1.68
C ASP A 27 -10.44 -29.16 1.34
N ARG A 28 -9.20 -28.75 1.66
CA ARG A 28 -8.71 -27.40 1.31
C ARG A 28 -8.37 -27.28 -0.17
N ILE A 29 -7.83 -28.35 -0.75
CA ILE A 29 -7.47 -28.42 -2.18
C ILE A 29 -8.73 -28.34 -3.03
N THR A 30 -9.73 -29.15 -2.73
CA THR A 30 -11.00 -29.17 -3.48
C THR A 30 -11.74 -27.83 -3.39
N ASP A 31 -11.77 -27.20 -2.21
CA ASP A 31 -12.34 -25.85 -2.05
C ASP A 31 -11.55 -24.77 -2.82
N LEU A 32 -10.22 -24.90 -2.97
CA LEU A 32 -9.44 -24.03 -3.88
C LEU A 32 -9.76 -24.28 -5.35
N ILE A 33 -9.94 -25.53 -5.76
CA ILE A 33 -10.32 -25.87 -7.14
C ILE A 33 -11.66 -25.20 -7.47
N ASP A 34 -12.64 -25.23 -6.54
CA ASP A 34 -13.90 -24.51 -6.72
C ASP A 34 -13.69 -22.98 -6.84
N CYS A 35 -12.69 -22.41 -6.14
CA CYS A 35 -12.32 -20.99 -6.32
C CYS A 35 -11.78 -20.73 -7.74
N ILE A 36 -10.96 -21.62 -8.28
CA ILE A 36 -10.41 -21.52 -9.64
C ILE A 36 -11.54 -21.58 -10.67
N GLU A 37 -12.51 -22.49 -10.52
CA GLU A 37 -13.67 -22.56 -11.43
C GLU A 37 -14.47 -21.24 -11.44
N ARG A 38 -14.64 -20.61 -10.28
CA ARG A 38 -15.27 -19.27 -10.20
C ARG A 38 -14.42 -18.19 -10.89
N MET A 39 -13.10 -18.27 -10.78
CA MET A 39 -12.18 -17.37 -11.48
C MET A 39 -12.20 -17.58 -13.00
N ASP A 40 -12.35 -18.81 -13.49
CA ASP A 40 -12.49 -19.11 -14.91
C ASP A 40 -13.79 -18.56 -15.51
N VAL A 41 -14.88 -18.58 -14.73
CA VAL A 41 -16.12 -17.87 -15.09
C VAL A 41 -15.87 -16.38 -15.21
N LEU A 42 -15.16 -15.76 -14.25
CA LEU A 42 -14.80 -14.34 -14.34
C LEU A 42 -13.89 -14.05 -15.53
N MET A 43 -12.95 -14.93 -15.85
CA MET A 43 -12.08 -14.83 -17.03
C MET A 43 -12.89 -14.86 -18.33
N THR A 44 -13.87 -15.75 -18.39
CA THR A 44 -14.81 -15.86 -19.51
C THR A 44 -15.63 -14.57 -19.64
N ASP A 45 -16.16 -14.06 -18.52
CA ASP A 45 -16.93 -12.82 -18.51
C ASP A 45 -16.13 -11.62 -19.06
N LEU A 46 -14.86 -11.52 -18.66
CA LEU A 46 -13.93 -10.48 -19.11
C LEU A 46 -13.56 -10.64 -20.60
N SER A 47 -13.31 -11.86 -21.05
CA SER A 47 -12.79 -12.14 -22.39
C SER A 47 -13.87 -12.12 -23.47
N GLN A 48 -15.09 -12.53 -23.13
CA GLN A 48 -16.22 -12.59 -24.05
C GLN A 48 -17.13 -11.35 -23.97
N ASN A 49 -16.79 -10.37 -23.13
CA ASN A 49 -17.60 -9.18 -22.87
C ASN A 49 -19.02 -9.54 -22.40
N ASN A 50 -19.13 -10.52 -21.51
CA ASN A 50 -20.42 -10.88 -20.91
C ASN A 50 -20.95 -9.69 -20.10
N LYS A 51 -22.28 -9.68 -19.95
CA LYS A 51 -22.95 -8.62 -19.21
C LYS A 51 -22.63 -8.70 -17.71
N LEU A 52 -22.49 -7.54 -17.09
CA LEU A 52 -22.28 -7.43 -15.66
C LEU A 52 -23.48 -8.05 -14.93
N ARG A 53 -23.22 -9.06 -14.10
CA ARG A 53 -24.23 -9.65 -13.21
C ARG A 53 -24.23 -8.99 -11.83
N PHE A 54 -25.27 -9.26 -11.04
CA PHE A 54 -25.23 -8.91 -9.62
C PHE A 54 -24.15 -9.70 -8.87
N ILE A 55 -23.64 -9.10 -7.80
CA ILE A 55 -22.82 -9.77 -6.79
C ILE A 55 -23.74 -10.73 -6.02
N LEU A 56 -23.28 -11.97 -5.86
CA LEU A 56 -23.93 -13.02 -5.10
C LEU A 56 -23.84 -12.74 -3.60
N ASP A 57 -24.68 -13.40 -2.82
CA ASP A 57 -24.59 -13.31 -1.37
C ASP A 57 -23.36 -14.09 -0.88
N ASP A 58 -22.31 -13.35 -0.51
CA ASP A 58 -21.08 -13.87 0.09
C ASP A 58 -20.90 -13.45 1.56
N GLY A 59 -21.96 -12.90 2.17
CA GLY A 59 -21.96 -12.44 3.56
C GLY A 59 -21.31 -11.08 3.80
N GLU A 60 -20.79 -10.41 2.77
CA GLU A 60 -20.21 -9.07 2.88
C GLU A 60 -21.27 -7.96 2.97
N GLY A 61 -20.98 -6.92 3.75
CA GLY A 61 -21.90 -5.79 3.94
C GLY A 61 -22.02 -4.85 2.74
N ASP A 62 -21.14 -4.98 1.74
CA ASP A 62 -21.08 -4.09 0.57
C ASP A 62 -21.98 -4.52 -0.60
N ILE A 63 -22.55 -5.73 -0.55
CA ILE A 63 -23.35 -6.33 -1.62
C ILE A 63 -24.55 -5.46 -2.02
N PRO A 64 -25.37 -4.92 -1.07
CA PRO A 64 -26.51 -4.09 -1.45
C PRO A 64 -26.10 -2.81 -2.19
N LEU A 65 -24.92 -2.27 -1.88
CA LEU A 65 -24.38 -1.09 -2.56
C LEU A 65 -24.02 -1.43 -4.01
N TRP A 66 -23.25 -2.50 -4.23
CA TRP A 66 -22.89 -2.93 -5.58
C TRP A 66 -24.11 -3.24 -6.45
N ASN A 67 -25.04 -4.04 -5.93
CA ASN A 67 -26.22 -4.45 -6.69
C ASN A 67 -27.15 -3.27 -7.00
N LYS A 68 -27.24 -2.29 -6.10
CA LYS A 68 -27.97 -1.03 -6.35
C LYS A 68 -27.36 -0.23 -7.50
N GLU A 69 -26.04 -0.07 -7.52
CA GLU A 69 -25.35 0.68 -8.59
C GLU A 69 -25.49 -0.04 -9.95
N ILE A 70 -25.35 -1.37 -9.98
CA ILE A 70 -25.54 -2.18 -11.19
C ILE A 70 -26.97 -2.02 -11.72
N ALA A 71 -27.98 -2.19 -10.87
CA ALA A 71 -29.37 -2.08 -11.27
C ALA A 71 -29.72 -0.67 -11.77
N LYS A 72 -29.19 0.36 -11.14
CA LYS A 72 -29.53 1.76 -11.46
C LYS A 72 -28.81 2.30 -12.69
N TYR A 73 -27.55 1.95 -12.89
CA TYR A 73 -26.69 2.63 -13.87
C TYR A 73 -26.04 1.70 -14.90
N PHE A 74 -25.89 0.40 -14.59
CA PHE A 74 -25.07 -0.51 -15.39
C PHE A 74 -25.80 -1.76 -15.89
N GLN A 75 -27.13 -1.76 -15.85
CA GLN A 75 -27.94 -2.85 -16.40
C GLN A 75 -27.66 -3.02 -17.90
N GLY A 76 -27.34 -4.26 -18.31
CA GLY A 76 -27.01 -4.58 -19.71
C GLY A 76 -25.64 -4.06 -20.19
N LYS A 77 -24.84 -3.45 -19.32
CA LYS A 77 -23.45 -3.11 -19.59
C LYS A 77 -22.56 -4.35 -19.43
N ASP A 78 -21.36 -4.27 -19.97
CA ASP A 78 -20.25 -5.21 -19.83
C ASP A 78 -18.99 -4.44 -19.39
N PHE A 79 -17.87 -5.13 -19.21
CA PHE A 79 -16.60 -4.54 -18.78
C PHE A 79 -16.04 -3.50 -19.77
N MET A 80 -16.46 -3.51 -21.03
CA MET A 80 -15.99 -2.58 -22.05
C MET A 80 -16.89 -1.35 -22.21
N THR A 81 -18.16 -1.46 -21.80
CA THR A 81 -19.18 -0.41 -21.98
C THR A 81 -19.56 0.32 -20.69
N ALA A 82 -19.19 -0.22 -19.52
CA ALA A 82 -19.28 0.49 -18.24
C ALA A 82 -18.11 1.50 -18.07
N PRO A 83 -18.29 2.56 -17.24
CA PRO A 83 -17.20 3.46 -16.90
C PRO A 83 -16.00 2.69 -16.36
N TRP A 84 -14.80 3.07 -16.81
CA TRP A 84 -13.57 2.32 -16.52
C TRP A 84 -13.35 2.08 -15.02
N LEU A 85 -13.48 3.10 -14.18
CA LEU A 85 -13.33 2.97 -12.73
C LEU A 85 -14.31 1.94 -12.14
N PHE A 86 -15.57 1.96 -12.57
CA PHE A 86 -16.56 0.98 -12.13
C PHE A 86 -16.20 -0.42 -12.58
N ALA A 87 -15.91 -0.61 -13.87
CA ALA A 87 -15.59 -1.91 -14.45
C ALA A 87 -14.34 -2.54 -13.80
N GLU A 88 -13.32 -1.74 -13.52
CA GLU A 88 -12.09 -2.21 -12.90
C GLU A 88 -12.28 -2.54 -11.42
N ALA A 89 -12.98 -1.70 -10.65
CA ALA A 89 -13.33 -1.99 -9.26
C ALA A 89 -14.24 -3.23 -9.15
N TYR A 90 -15.23 -3.34 -10.02
CA TYR A 90 -16.15 -4.49 -10.06
C TYR A 90 -15.42 -5.80 -10.34
N LYS A 91 -14.40 -5.79 -11.21
CA LYS A 91 -13.53 -6.95 -11.44
C LYS A 91 -12.87 -7.42 -10.14
N TYR A 92 -12.28 -6.53 -9.34
CA TYR A 92 -11.66 -6.91 -8.08
C TYR A 92 -12.68 -7.37 -7.03
N ARG A 93 -13.88 -6.78 -7.00
CA ARG A 93 -14.96 -7.27 -6.13
C ARG A 93 -15.43 -8.68 -6.53
N ARG A 94 -15.55 -8.96 -7.83
CA ARG A 94 -15.86 -10.29 -8.38
C ARG A 94 -14.74 -11.30 -8.14
N LEU A 95 -13.49 -10.85 -8.17
CA LEU A 95 -12.35 -11.69 -7.79
C LEU A 95 -12.42 -12.05 -6.30
N HIS A 96 -12.69 -11.09 -5.43
CA HIS A 96 -12.90 -11.36 -4.00
C HIS A 96 -14.07 -12.32 -3.77
N GLU A 97 -15.18 -12.17 -4.50
CA GLU A 97 -16.33 -13.09 -4.48
C GLU A 97 -15.95 -14.55 -4.80
N CYS A 98 -14.91 -14.79 -5.61
CA CYS A 98 -14.42 -16.14 -5.90
C CYS A 98 -13.89 -16.84 -4.64
N PHE A 99 -13.48 -16.08 -3.63
CA PHE A 99 -12.87 -16.55 -2.39
C PHE A 99 -13.77 -16.36 -1.18
N SER A 100 -14.50 -15.25 -1.04
CA SER A 100 -15.34 -14.96 0.15
C SER A 100 -16.44 -16.02 0.40
N ILE A 101 -16.91 -16.68 -0.66
CA ILE A 101 -17.88 -17.80 -0.59
C ILE A 101 -17.22 -19.12 -0.15
N SER A 102 -15.89 -19.25 -0.30
CA SER A 102 -15.11 -20.44 0.07
C SER A 102 -15.25 -20.77 1.56
N LYS A 103 -15.10 -22.04 1.91
CA LYS A 103 -15.12 -22.48 3.31
C LYS A 103 -13.80 -22.16 4.02
N TYR A 104 -12.67 -22.37 3.36
CA TYR A 104 -11.33 -22.29 3.95
C TYR A 104 -10.53 -21.06 3.47
N TRP A 105 -10.90 -20.44 2.36
CA TRP A 105 -10.06 -19.47 1.65
C TRP A 105 -10.67 -18.07 1.53
N LYS A 106 -11.57 -17.69 2.44
CA LYS A 106 -12.29 -16.40 2.43
C LYS A 106 -11.40 -15.17 2.29
N ASP A 107 -10.29 -15.17 3.02
CA ASP A 107 -9.34 -14.07 3.08
C ASP A 107 -8.09 -14.32 2.21
N TYR A 108 -8.19 -15.24 1.24
CA TYR A 108 -7.07 -15.54 0.34
C TYR A 108 -6.77 -14.34 -0.56
N ASP A 109 -5.50 -13.95 -0.58
CA ASP A 109 -5.00 -12.86 -1.39
C ASP A 109 -4.05 -13.41 -2.46
N VAL A 110 -4.57 -13.48 -3.68
CA VAL A 110 -3.87 -13.94 -4.89
C VAL A 110 -2.66 -13.08 -5.28
N PHE A 111 -2.52 -11.88 -4.71
CA PHE A 111 -1.41 -10.97 -5.00
C PHE A 111 -0.38 -10.91 -3.88
N PHE A 112 -0.64 -11.55 -2.74
CA PHE A 112 0.22 -11.48 -1.57
C PHE A 112 1.67 -11.92 -1.87
N ARG A 113 1.86 -13.05 -2.54
CA ARG A 113 3.21 -13.53 -2.92
C ARG A 113 3.95 -12.50 -3.77
N GLN A 114 3.27 -11.93 -4.79
CA GLN A 114 3.87 -10.90 -5.64
C GLN A 114 4.25 -9.65 -4.84
N LYS A 115 3.41 -9.20 -3.89
CA LYS A 115 3.71 -8.05 -3.03
C LYS A 115 4.95 -8.29 -2.16
N CYS A 116 5.03 -9.47 -1.54
CA CYS A 116 6.19 -9.87 -0.75
C CYS A 116 7.47 -9.98 -1.58
N ASP A 117 7.38 -10.57 -2.78
CA ASP A 117 8.52 -10.74 -3.69
C ASP A 117 9.05 -9.38 -4.18
N THR A 118 8.16 -8.44 -4.50
CA THR A 118 8.56 -7.09 -4.91
C THR A 118 9.33 -6.39 -3.80
N PHE A 119 8.86 -6.43 -2.55
CA PHE A 119 9.58 -5.85 -1.42
C PHE A 119 10.95 -6.50 -1.19
N SER A 120 11.01 -7.84 -1.28
CA SER A 120 12.25 -8.60 -1.08
C SER A 120 13.32 -8.31 -2.15
N ARG A 121 12.93 -7.73 -3.29
CA ARG A 121 13.86 -7.28 -4.35
C ARG A 121 14.34 -5.83 -4.19
N SER A 122 13.77 -5.08 -3.27
CA SER A 122 14.14 -3.67 -3.00
C SER A 122 15.20 -3.53 -1.90
N SER A 123 16.07 -4.53 -1.72
CA SER A 123 17.02 -4.60 -0.59
C SER A 123 17.88 -3.34 -0.44
N GLN A 124 18.48 -2.86 -1.53
CA GLN A 124 19.33 -1.67 -1.52
C GLN A 124 18.57 -0.44 -1.00
N ALA A 125 17.37 -0.20 -1.55
CA ALA A 125 16.50 0.92 -1.19
C ALA A 125 16.03 0.85 0.28
N VAL A 126 15.67 -0.36 0.72
CA VAL A 126 15.26 -0.63 2.10
C VAL A 126 16.39 -0.33 3.07
N PHE A 127 17.61 -0.81 2.77
CA PHE A 127 18.74 -0.63 3.67
C PHE A 127 19.28 0.79 3.70
N GLU A 128 19.22 1.51 2.59
CA GLU A 128 19.55 2.93 2.53
C GLU A 128 18.69 3.77 3.47
N LEU A 129 17.36 3.62 3.39
CA LEU A 129 16.46 4.26 4.34
C LEU A 129 16.67 3.73 5.77
N SER A 130 16.81 2.41 5.93
CA SER A 130 16.88 1.86 7.28
C SER A 130 18.13 2.29 8.05
N THR A 131 19.28 2.33 7.38
CA THR A 131 20.56 2.72 7.99
C THR A 131 20.54 4.19 8.38
N ARG A 132 19.89 5.03 7.57
CA ARG A 132 19.74 6.46 7.86
C ARG A 132 18.78 6.74 9.02
N PHE A 133 17.67 6.01 9.10
CA PHE A 133 16.59 6.29 10.07
C PHE A 133 16.55 5.33 11.26
N ALA A 134 17.47 4.37 11.37
CA ALA A 134 17.57 3.48 12.53
C ALA A 134 17.79 4.27 13.81
N THR A 135 18.75 5.21 13.80
CA THR A 135 18.93 6.17 14.88
C THR A 135 17.74 7.12 14.91
N PRO A 136 17.06 7.28 16.06
CA PRO A 136 15.95 8.20 16.19
C PRO A 136 16.29 9.62 15.70
N PHE A 137 15.34 10.23 15.00
CA PHE A 137 15.48 11.59 14.51
C PHE A 137 15.76 12.52 15.68
N SER A 138 16.86 13.28 15.57
CA SER A 138 17.26 14.27 16.56
C SER A 138 17.64 15.57 15.86
N ILE A 139 17.37 16.69 16.51
CA ILE A 139 17.73 18.01 16.03
C ILE A 139 19.05 18.39 16.70
N PRO A 140 20.18 18.43 15.97
CA PRO A 140 21.49 18.69 16.58
C PRO A 140 21.63 20.12 17.14
N ASP A 141 20.91 21.06 16.53
CA ASP A 141 20.92 22.48 16.88
C ASP A 141 19.48 23.01 16.93
N ALA A 142 18.99 23.28 18.13
CA ALA A 142 17.63 23.79 18.36
C ALA A 142 17.37 25.11 17.63
N SER A 143 18.40 25.92 17.32
CA SER A 143 18.22 27.16 16.57
C SER A 143 17.82 26.93 15.10
N LYS A 144 18.05 25.73 14.57
CA LYS A 144 17.73 25.33 13.19
C LYS A 144 16.58 24.34 13.10
N GLU A 145 15.90 24.05 14.21
CA GLU A 145 14.81 23.06 14.29
C GLU A 145 13.79 23.21 13.15
N ALA A 146 13.25 24.41 12.98
CA ALA A 146 12.21 24.66 11.98
C ALA A 146 12.69 24.39 10.54
N GLU A 147 13.93 24.76 10.20
CA GLU A 147 14.50 24.54 8.87
C GLU A 147 14.76 23.04 8.63
N THR A 148 15.38 22.36 9.58
CA THR A 148 15.66 20.91 9.50
C THR A 148 14.38 20.10 9.35
N VAL A 149 13.35 20.40 10.16
CA VAL A 149 12.04 19.71 10.08
C VAL A 149 11.39 19.95 8.72
N ARG A 150 11.43 21.18 8.19
CA ARG A 150 10.86 21.48 6.86
C ARG A 150 11.57 20.74 5.73
N LEU A 151 12.91 20.68 5.76
CA LEU A 151 13.70 19.97 4.74
C LEU A 151 13.40 18.46 4.78
N MET A 152 13.42 17.86 5.97
CA MET A 152 13.09 16.45 6.14
C MET A 152 11.65 16.13 5.71
N PHE A 153 10.70 17.02 6.04
CA PHE A 153 9.31 16.88 5.62
C PHE A 153 9.19 16.85 4.10
N ARG A 154 9.84 17.79 3.40
CA ARG A 154 9.82 17.87 1.93
C ARG A 154 10.41 16.61 1.30
N GLU A 155 11.56 16.17 1.82
CA GLU A 155 12.25 14.99 1.33
C GLU A 155 11.40 13.73 1.50
N LEU A 156 10.91 13.46 2.71
CA LEU A 156 10.14 12.26 2.99
C LEU A 156 8.78 12.25 2.29
N THR A 157 8.18 13.42 2.03
CA THR A 157 6.99 13.51 1.18
C THR A 157 7.28 13.07 -0.26
N GLN A 158 8.46 13.42 -0.80
CA GLN A 158 8.86 12.96 -2.13
C GLN A 158 9.26 11.49 -2.15
N VAL A 159 9.89 10.98 -1.09
CA VAL A 159 10.17 9.54 -0.92
C VAL A 159 8.86 8.73 -0.95
N CYS A 160 7.81 9.20 -0.27
CA CYS A 160 6.47 8.63 -0.37
C CYS A 160 5.89 8.73 -1.79
N LEU A 161 5.89 9.93 -2.39
CA LEU A 161 5.34 10.17 -3.73
C LEU A 161 5.91 9.21 -4.80
N TRP A 162 7.21 8.93 -4.72
CA TRP A 162 7.92 8.13 -5.70
C TRP A 162 8.16 6.69 -5.28
N GLY A 163 7.65 6.25 -4.12
CA GLY A 163 7.87 4.91 -3.57
C GLY A 163 7.51 3.78 -4.54
N ASN A 164 6.51 4.00 -5.41
CA ASN A 164 6.09 3.04 -6.44
C ASN A 164 7.09 2.89 -7.61
N SER A 165 7.91 3.91 -7.88
CA SER A 165 8.85 3.90 -9.01
C SER A 165 10.18 3.23 -8.69
N THR A 166 10.46 2.91 -7.41
CA THR A 166 11.75 2.35 -6.93
C THR A 166 12.96 2.99 -7.60
N ASP A 167 12.93 4.31 -7.82
CA ASP A 167 14.05 5.01 -8.42
C ASP A 167 15.07 5.28 -7.32
N LEU A 168 16.06 4.38 -7.21
CA LEU A 168 17.17 4.48 -6.26
C LEU A 168 17.92 5.81 -6.36
N SER A 169 17.84 6.52 -7.50
CA SER A 169 18.45 7.85 -7.61
C SER A 169 17.81 8.90 -6.69
N LEU A 170 16.62 8.60 -6.16
CA LEU A 170 15.89 9.41 -5.17
C LEU A 170 16.35 9.14 -3.74
N LEU A 171 16.95 7.99 -3.47
CA LEU A 171 17.25 7.51 -2.12
C LEU A 171 18.70 7.79 -1.69
N ILE A 172 19.54 8.30 -2.61
CA ILE A 172 20.99 8.35 -2.47
C ILE A 172 21.45 9.10 -1.20
N ASN A 173 22.14 8.34 -0.32
CA ASN A 173 23.11 8.73 0.70
C ASN A 173 23.29 10.24 0.92
N MET A 174 22.45 10.82 1.79
CA MET A 174 22.78 12.07 2.44
C MET A 174 23.62 11.79 3.68
N THR A 175 24.94 11.93 3.58
CA THR A 175 25.82 11.90 4.76
C THR A 175 25.50 13.07 5.69
N GLU A 176 25.96 13.06 6.95
CA GLU A 176 25.88 14.25 7.83
C GLU A 176 26.51 15.50 7.18
N GLU A 177 27.51 15.32 6.32
CA GLU A 177 28.08 16.39 5.51
C GLU A 177 27.14 16.88 4.42
N ASP A 178 26.30 16.02 3.84
CA ASP A 178 25.32 16.42 2.83
C ASP A 178 24.06 17.04 3.45
N ILE A 179 23.71 16.69 4.69
CA ILE A 179 22.75 17.44 5.52
C ILE A 179 23.30 18.85 5.83
N LYS A 180 24.60 18.96 6.15
CA LYS A 180 25.27 20.27 6.28
C LYS A 180 25.37 21.02 4.95
N LYS A 181 25.56 20.33 3.82
CA LYS A 181 25.55 20.96 2.48
C LYS A 181 24.16 21.37 2.04
N LEU A 182 23.09 20.67 2.43
CA LEU A 182 21.70 21.10 2.23
C LEU A 182 21.40 22.45 2.88
N GLN A 183 22.11 22.81 3.96
CA GLN A 183 22.07 24.14 4.58
C GLN A 183 22.82 25.21 3.76
N SER A 184 23.55 24.83 2.70
CA SER A 184 24.40 25.74 1.88
C SER A 184 24.12 25.70 0.37
N THR A 185 23.62 24.59 -0.17
CA THR A 185 23.29 24.35 -1.59
C THR A 185 21.90 23.72 -1.74
N GLY A 186 21.01 23.96 -0.76
CA GLY A 186 19.75 23.25 -0.60
C GLY A 186 19.02 22.96 -1.91
N GLY A 187 18.80 21.68 -2.20
CA GLY A 187 17.74 21.29 -3.10
C GLY A 187 18.09 20.90 -4.53
N ASP A 188 19.34 20.76 -4.97
CA ASP A 188 19.61 20.37 -6.37
C ASP A 188 18.98 19.01 -6.76
N HIS A 189 18.92 18.05 -5.83
CA HIS A 189 18.31 16.73 -6.06
C HIS A 189 16.79 16.73 -5.88
N LEU A 190 16.28 17.41 -4.83
CA LEU A 190 14.83 17.67 -4.68
C LEU A 190 14.29 18.44 -5.89
N ALA A 191 15.04 19.39 -6.44
CA ALA A 191 14.68 20.15 -7.64
C ALA A 191 14.69 19.26 -8.89
N ALA A 192 15.60 18.29 -8.98
CA ALA A 192 15.66 17.35 -10.09
C ALA A 192 14.45 16.40 -10.14
N THR A 193 13.81 16.13 -9.01
CA THR A 193 12.63 15.27 -8.89
C THR A 193 11.35 16.10 -8.96
N GLU A 194 11.36 17.28 -8.34
CA GLU A 194 10.30 18.29 -8.44
C GLU A 194 10.04 18.75 -9.87
N LYS A 195 11.03 18.71 -10.76
CA LYS A 195 10.82 19.02 -12.19
C LYS A 195 9.79 18.11 -12.86
N ASN A 196 9.57 16.91 -12.31
CA ASN A 196 8.59 15.94 -12.79
C ASN A 196 7.23 16.06 -12.05
N ILE A 197 7.11 16.96 -11.07
CA ILE A 197 5.88 17.22 -10.32
C ILE A 197 5.13 18.38 -10.98
N LEU A 198 4.06 18.06 -11.72
CA LEU A 198 3.30 19.05 -12.50
C LEU A 198 2.43 19.98 -11.64
N GLY A 199 1.89 19.47 -10.53
CA GLY A 199 1.15 20.23 -9.54
C GLY A 199 1.77 20.02 -8.17
N ASN A 200 2.37 21.07 -7.62
CA ASN A 200 3.19 20.98 -6.41
C ASN A 200 2.69 21.93 -5.32
N ASP A 201 1.92 21.38 -4.37
CA ASP A 201 1.47 22.09 -3.16
C ASP A 201 2.31 21.70 -1.91
N LEU A 202 3.49 21.10 -2.11
CA LEU A 202 4.34 20.60 -1.02
C LEU A 202 4.66 21.68 0.03
N ASP A 203 4.91 22.91 -0.42
CA ASP A 203 5.19 24.02 0.50
C ASP A 203 3.99 24.41 1.34
N LYS A 204 2.79 24.47 0.73
CA LYS A 204 1.56 24.74 1.47
C LYS A 204 1.24 23.62 2.45
N LEU A 205 1.48 22.37 2.07
CA LEU A 205 1.33 21.22 2.95
C LEU A 205 2.31 21.29 4.12
N CYS A 206 3.57 21.60 3.85
CA CYS A 206 4.60 21.76 4.87
C CYS A 206 4.25 22.90 5.84
N ASP A 207 3.81 24.05 5.34
CA ASP A 207 3.32 25.18 6.16
C ASP A 207 2.16 24.76 7.06
N THR A 208 1.23 23.96 6.53
CA THR A 208 0.06 23.48 7.28
C THR A 208 0.46 22.48 8.37
N VAL A 209 1.25 21.46 8.01
CA VAL A 209 1.60 20.37 8.95
C VAL A 209 2.53 20.85 10.05
N THR A 210 3.49 21.74 9.74
CA THR A 210 4.39 22.33 10.74
C THR A 210 3.67 23.17 11.81
N GLN A 211 2.43 23.60 11.54
CA GLN A 211 1.59 24.30 12.51
C GLN A 211 0.77 23.37 13.42
N LEU A 212 0.58 22.08 13.07
CA LEU A 212 -0.32 21.17 13.79
C LEU A 212 0.15 20.81 15.21
N LYS A 213 1.47 20.85 15.49
CA LYS A 213 2.14 20.50 16.78
C LYS A 213 1.40 19.42 17.58
N GLY A 214 1.64 18.16 17.24
CA GLY A 214 1.01 17.01 17.90
C GLY A 214 -0.37 16.65 17.34
N GLY A 215 -0.64 16.98 16.09
CA GLY A 215 -1.91 16.67 15.41
C GLY A 215 -2.09 15.18 15.08
N ARG A 216 -3.20 14.88 14.41
CA ARG A 216 -3.42 13.58 13.76
C ARG A 216 -3.20 13.72 12.25
N ILE A 217 -2.48 12.78 11.66
CA ILE A 217 -2.26 12.70 10.21
C ILE A 217 -2.78 11.35 9.71
N ASP A 218 -3.47 11.35 8.58
CA ASP A 218 -4.08 10.16 7.98
C ASP A 218 -3.46 9.87 6.61
N PHE A 219 -3.01 8.63 6.42
CA PHE A 219 -2.53 8.09 5.15
C PHE A 219 -3.63 7.20 4.57
N VAL A 220 -4.12 7.54 3.38
CA VAL A 220 -4.95 6.63 2.57
C VAL A 220 -4.00 5.86 1.67
N LEU A 221 -3.74 4.61 2.04
CA LEU A 221 -2.66 3.82 1.47
C LEU A 221 -2.99 3.36 0.05
N ASP A 222 -1.98 3.40 -0.82
CA ASP A 222 -2.00 2.77 -2.15
C ASP A 222 -1.29 1.42 -2.08
N ASN A 223 -0.04 1.29 -2.53
CA ASN A 223 0.62 -0.01 -2.72
C ASN A 223 1.38 -0.52 -1.48
N ALA A 224 1.35 -1.84 -1.30
CA ALA A 224 2.20 -2.57 -0.38
C ALA A 224 3.66 -2.64 -0.86
N GLY A 225 4.49 -3.27 -0.05
CA GLY A 225 5.91 -3.42 -0.34
C GLY A 225 6.67 -2.12 -0.08
N PHE A 226 7.47 -1.66 -1.05
CA PHE A 226 8.41 -0.56 -0.82
C PHE A 226 7.71 0.79 -0.63
N GLU A 227 6.58 1.03 -1.30
CA GLU A 227 5.79 2.25 -1.09
C GLU A 227 5.24 2.34 0.34
N LEU A 228 4.56 1.30 0.82
CA LEU A 228 4.14 1.21 2.22
C LEU A 228 5.31 1.36 3.21
N TYR A 229 6.48 0.82 2.87
CA TYR A 229 7.68 1.01 3.68
C TYR A 229 8.10 2.48 3.73
N CYS A 230 8.11 3.21 2.61
CA CYS A 230 8.32 4.66 2.57
C CYS A 230 7.30 5.42 3.42
N ASP A 231 6.02 5.06 3.35
CA ASP A 231 4.97 5.65 4.19
C ASP A 231 5.25 5.46 5.68
N CYS A 232 5.71 4.27 6.08
CA CYS A 232 6.13 3.99 7.45
C CYS A 232 7.34 4.84 7.87
N VAL A 233 8.35 5.01 7.00
CA VAL A 233 9.51 5.88 7.28
C VAL A 233 9.06 7.32 7.50
N TYR A 234 8.18 7.83 6.64
CA TYR A 234 7.67 9.18 6.77
C TYR A 234 6.81 9.37 8.03
N ALA A 235 5.92 8.43 8.31
CA ALA A 235 5.11 8.44 9.53
C ALA A 235 5.96 8.37 10.82
N ASP A 236 7.10 7.69 10.78
CA ASP A 236 8.01 7.60 11.91
C ASP A 236 8.64 8.97 12.19
N PHE A 237 9.10 9.65 11.14
CA PHE A 237 9.56 11.05 11.25
C PHE A 237 8.45 11.97 11.77
N LEU A 238 7.20 11.84 11.31
CA LEU A 238 6.09 12.69 11.76
C LEU A 238 5.83 12.55 13.27
N ILE A 239 5.96 11.33 13.81
CA ILE A 239 5.87 11.08 15.26
C ILE A 239 7.10 11.64 15.99
N GLN A 240 8.31 11.34 15.51
CA GLN A 240 9.56 11.72 16.20
C GLN A 240 9.81 13.23 16.21
N SER A 241 9.43 13.94 15.16
CA SER A 241 9.51 15.41 15.07
C SER A 241 8.45 16.14 15.90
N GLY A 242 7.48 15.41 16.47
CA GLY A 242 6.36 16.01 17.21
C GLY A 242 5.32 16.71 16.32
N LEU A 243 5.43 16.58 14.99
CA LEU A 243 4.42 17.09 14.06
C LEU A 243 3.08 16.38 14.26
N ALA A 244 3.12 15.06 14.49
CA ALA A 244 1.96 14.24 14.82
C ALA A 244 2.11 13.56 16.19
N SER A 245 1.01 13.47 16.92
CA SER A 245 0.89 12.58 18.09
C SER A 245 0.28 11.22 17.71
N GLN A 246 -0.46 11.18 16.60
CA GLN A 246 -1.03 9.97 16.02
C GLN A 246 -0.98 10.01 14.50
N VAL A 247 -0.61 8.89 13.89
CA VAL A 247 -0.74 8.63 12.45
C VAL A 247 -1.71 7.48 12.24
N ARG A 248 -2.67 7.65 11.33
CA ARG A 248 -3.60 6.59 10.94
C ARG A 248 -3.38 6.16 9.51
N PHE A 249 -3.50 4.87 9.27
CA PHE A 249 -3.28 4.25 7.98
C PHE A 249 -4.57 3.57 7.54
N HIS A 250 -5.07 3.93 6.36
CA HIS A 250 -6.31 3.41 5.81
C HIS A 250 -6.01 2.49 4.64
N GLY A 251 -6.15 1.19 4.86
CA GLY A 251 -5.96 0.18 3.81
C GLY A 251 -7.27 -0.41 3.28
N LYS A 252 -7.10 -1.37 2.38
CA LYS A 252 -8.17 -2.08 1.67
C LYS A 252 -8.54 -3.36 2.44
N ARG A 253 -9.82 -3.74 2.42
CA ARG A 253 -10.33 -4.88 3.19
C ARG A 253 -9.93 -6.25 2.63
N PHE A 254 -9.68 -6.31 1.33
CA PHE A 254 -9.33 -7.53 0.60
C PHE A 254 -8.44 -7.16 -0.59
N ALA A 255 -7.93 -8.18 -1.29
CA ALA A 255 -7.08 -8.03 -2.46
C ALA A 255 -7.68 -7.04 -3.48
N TRP A 256 -7.05 -5.88 -3.63
CA TRP A 256 -7.56 -4.74 -4.39
C TRP A 256 -6.46 -4.20 -5.29
N PHE A 257 -6.79 -3.90 -6.55
CA PHE A 257 -5.88 -3.24 -7.49
C PHE A 257 -4.45 -3.81 -7.58
N VAL A 258 -4.34 -5.14 -7.43
CA VAL A 258 -3.09 -5.92 -7.41
C VAL A 258 -2.26 -5.65 -6.14
N SER A 259 -1.68 -4.46 -6.04
CA SER A 259 -0.66 -4.18 -5.04
C SER A 259 -1.19 -3.43 -3.83
N ASP A 260 -2.47 -3.05 -3.77
CA ASP A 260 -2.96 -2.23 -2.67
C ASP A 260 -2.78 -2.89 -1.30
N VAL A 261 -2.49 -2.06 -0.30
CA VAL A 261 -2.27 -2.49 1.08
C VAL A 261 -3.54 -3.04 1.71
N THR A 262 -3.47 -4.29 2.16
CA THR A 262 -4.44 -4.92 3.06
C THR A 262 -3.86 -5.05 4.47
N ARG A 263 -4.70 -5.46 5.44
CA ARG A 263 -4.23 -5.73 6.81
C ARG A 263 -3.09 -6.75 6.83
N LYS A 264 -3.18 -7.78 5.98
CA LYS A 264 -2.16 -8.83 5.89
C LYS A 264 -0.81 -8.27 5.44
N ASP A 265 -0.80 -7.32 4.52
CA ASP A 265 0.43 -6.68 4.03
C ASP A 265 1.07 -5.78 5.09
N TRP A 266 0.24 -5.01 5.82
CA TRP A 266 0.68 -4.20 6.96
C TRP A 266 1.37 -5.06 8.02
N ASP A 267 0.67 -6.11 8.49
CA ASP A 267 1.20 -7.02 9.50
C ASP A 267 2.47 -7.74 8.98
N TRP A 268 2.48 -8.16 7.71
CA TRP A 268 3.62 -8.82 7.09
C TRP A 268 4.84 -7.92 7.03
N LEU A 269 4.69 -6.67 6.60
CA LEU A 269 5.81 -5.72 6.48
C LEU A 269 6.46 -5.49 7.85
N LEU A 270 5.65 -5.11 8.86
CA LEU A 270 6.17 -4.83 10.21
C LEU A 270 6.83 -6.06 10.85
N ASN A 271 6.26 -7.24 10.65
CA ASN A 271 6.86 -8.49 11.14
C ASN A 271 8.16 -8.81 10.38
N SER A 272 8.19 -8.60 9.07
CA SER A 272 9.36 -8.91 8.25
C SER A 272 10.54 -8.00 8.56
N CYS A 273 10.31 -6.72 8.86
CA CYS A 273 11.38 -5.83 9.32
C CYS A 273 12.04 -6.30 10.62
N VAL A 274 11.31 -6.99 11.51
CA VAL A 274 11.83 -7.36 12.85
C VAL A 274 12.32 -8.81 12.94
N TYR A 275 11.60 -9.72 12.30
CA TYR A 275 11.77 -11.17 12.44
C TYR A 275 12.08 -11.86 11.10
N GLY A 276 11.97 -11.13 9.98
CA GLY A 276 12.17 -11.69 8.66
C GLY A 276 13.63 -11.99 8.37
N ASN A 277 13.84 -12.93 7.44
CA ASN A 277 15.13 -13.20 6.81
C ASN A 277 15.00 -12.98 5.30
N LEU A 278 14.56 -11.78 4.91
CA LEU A 278 14.23 -11.45 3.52
C LEU A 278 15.46 -11.19 2.66
N PHE A 279 16.55 -10.74 3.28
CA PHE A 279 17.75 -10.25 2.59
C PHE A 279 18.98 -11.08 2.98
N PRO A 280 19.14 -12.29 2.41
CA PRO A 280 20.16 -13.25 2.86
C PRO A 280 21.60 -12.78 2.64
N THR A 281 21.82 -11.77 1.82
CA THR A 281 23.14 -11.20 1.51
C THR A 281 23.44 -9.91 2.28
N ALA A 282 22.52 -9.44 3.13
CA ALA A 282 22.70 -8.21 3.88
C ALA A 282 23.70 -8.41 5.03
N SER A 283 24.45 -7.36 5.35
CA SER A 283 25.35 -7.32 6.50
C SER A 283 24.59 -7.38 7.83
N GLU A 284 25.28 -7.70 8.92
CA GLU A 284 24.68 -7.67 10.26
C GLU A 284 24.20 -6.27 10.65
N GLU A 285 24.91 -5.23 10.22
CA GLU A 285 24.62 -3.82 10.48
C GLU A 285 23.34 -3.37 9.75
N GLU A 286 23.20 -3.72 8.47
CA GLU A 286 21.99 -3.48 7.68
C GLU A 286 20.76 -4.20 8.26
N ASN A 287 20.93 -5.47 8.65
CA ASN A 287 19.84 -6.21 9.29
C ASN A 287 19.47 -5.61 10.66
N ALA A 288 20.46 -5.12 11.42
CA ALA A 288 20.22 -4.46 12.69
C ALA A 288 19.47 -3.13 12.52
N SER A 289 19.83 -2.32 11.52
CA SER A 289 19.20 -1.02 11.27
C SER A 289 17.70 -1.17 10.91
N LEU A 290 17.37 -2.08 10.00
CA LEU A 290 15.99 -2.41 9.65
C LEU A 290 15.19 -2.93 10.86
N LYS A 291 15.82 -3.78 11.67
CA LYS A 291 15.19 -4.35 12.87
C LYS A 291 14.88 -3.31 13.93
N GLU A 292 15.76 -2.33 14.14
CA GLU A 292 15.51 -1.24 15.09
C GLU A 292 14.32 -0.38 14.67
N MET A 293 14.19 -0.06 13.37
CA MET A 293 13.02 0.64 12.86
C MET A 293 11.74 -0.18 13.02
N GLY A 294 11.76 -1.45 12.63
CA GLY A 294 10.60 -2.32 12.77
C GLY A 294 10.14 -2.46 14.22
N LYS A 295 11.06 -2.55 15.19
CA LYS A 295 10.72 -2.57 16.63
C LYS A 295 10.01 -1.29 17.06
N ARG A 296 10.53 -0.13 16.63
CA ARG A 296 9.95 1.18 16.95
C ARG A 296 8.55 1.33 16.36
N TRP A 297 8.34 0.91 15.11
CA TRP A 297 7.03 0.93 14.46
C TRP A 297 6.00 0.03 15.15
N LYS A 298 6.39 -1.19 15.51
CA LYS A 298 5.52 -2.09 16.30
C LYS A 298 5.20 -1.51 17.68
N GLN A 299 6.14 -0.77 18.30
CA GLN A 299 5.87 -0.07 19.55
C GLN A 299 4.85 1.06 19.36
N TYR A 300 4.91 1.84 18.28
CA TYR A 300 3.90 2.85 17.97
C TYR A 300 2.50 2.26 17.77
N GLU A 301 2.40 1.10 17.11
CA GLU A 301 1.13 0.39 16.95
C GLU A 301 0.57 -0.05 18.32
N LYS A 302 1.42 -0.60 19.19
CA LYS A 302 1.05 -0.98 20.55
C LYS A 302 0.62 0.20 21.42
N GLU A 303 1.24 1.36 21.23
CA GLU A 303 0.94 2.61 21.96
C GLU A 303 -0.25 3.38 21.37
N GLY A 304 -0.80 2.96 20.23
CA GLY A 304 -1.87 3.69 19.53
C GLY A 304 -1.41 5.00 18.87
N LYS A 305 -0.09 5.22 18.77
CA LYS A 305 0.50 6.30 17.96
C LYS A 305 0.34 6.01 16.48
N TRP A 306 0.45 4.74 16.08
CA TRP A 306 0.07 4.28 14.76
C TRP A 306 -1.20 3.45 14.87
N VAL A 307 -2.16 3.71 13.98
CA VAL A 307 -3.43 2.96 13.92
C VAL A 307 -3.70 2.53 12.49
N TYR A 308 -3.72 1.23 12.23
CA TYR A 308 -4.19 0.69 10.95
C TYR A 308 -5.70 0.46 11.00
N GLU A 309 -6.41 1.03 10.03
CA GLU A 309 -7.85 0.89 9.83
C GLU A 309 -8.12 0.43 8.39
N GLN A 310 -9.22 -0.30 8.21
CA GLN A 310 -9.72 -0.67 6.89
C GLN A 310 -11.23 -0.51 6.86
N HIS A 311 -11.76 0.00 5.76
CA HIS A 311 -13.18 0.31 5.65
C HIS A 311 -13.69 -0.03 4.25
N ALA A 312 -14.95 -0.50 4.16
CA ALA A 312 -15.55 -0.92 2.90
C ALA A 312 -15.57 0.20 1.85
N PHE A 313 -15.66 1.46 2.29
CA PHE A 313 -15.62 2.64 1.41
C PHE A 313 -14.46 2.58 0.40
N TRP A 314 -13.25 2.21 0.84
CA TRP A 314 -12.04 2.19 0.00
C TRP A 314 -12.07 1.11 -1.10
N CYS A 315 -12.98 0.14 -1.01
CA CYS A 315 -13.18 -0.93 -1.97
C CYS A 315 -14.53 -0.80 -2.71
N THR A 316 -15.08 0.43 -2.81
CA THR A 316 -16.35 0.70 -3.49
C THR A 316 -16.21 1.78 -4.56
N VAL A 317 -17.18 1.83 -5.47
CA VAL A 317 -17.23 2.79 -6.59
C VAL A 317 -17.68 4.19 -6.19
N ARG A 318 -17.93 4.44 -4.89
CA ARG A 318 -18.35 5.75 -4.38
C ARG A 318 -17.23 6.79 -4.26
N LEU A 319 -16.01 6.43 -4.64
CA LEU A 319 -14.80 7.25 -4.52
C LEU A 319 -14.93 8.73 -4.95
N HIS A 320 -15.92 9.13 -5.76
CA HIS A 320 -15.99 10.51 -6.27
C HIS A 320 -17.35 11.24 -6.24
N VAL A 321 -18.40 10.72 -5.58
CA VAL A 321 -19.69 11.47 -5.53
C VAL A 321 -20.01 11.98 -4.12
N LEU A 322 -19.68 11.24 -3.07
CA LEU A 322 -19.97 11.59 -1.68
C LEU A 322 -18.87 10.92 -0.84
N GLY A 323 -18.12 11.68 -0.05
CA GLY A 323 -17.14 11.11 0.90
C GLY A 323 -17.78 10.06 1.83
N PRO A 324 -16.98 9.37 2.68
CA PRO A 324 -17.54 8.43 3.64
C PRO A 324 -18.62 9.13 4.48
N PRO A 325 -19.75 8.47 4.79
CA PRO A 325 -20.68 9.02 5.77
C PRO A 325 -19.90 9.21 7.08
N LEU A 326 -19.90 10.46 7.58
CA LEU A 326 -19.30 10.84 8.87
C LEU A 326 -19.91 10.06 10.02
#